data_AF-A0A7R7N007-F1
#
_entry.id   AF-A0A7R7N007-F1
#
_cell.length_a   1.000
_cell.length_b   1.000
_cell.length_c   1.000
_cell.angle_alpha   90.00
_cell.angle_beta   90.00
_cell.angle_gamma   90.00
#
_symmetry.space_group_name_H-M   'P 1'
#
loop_
_entity.id
_entity.type
_entity.pdbx_description
1 polymer ?
#
loop_
_entity_poly.entity_id
_entity_poly.type
_entity_poly.pdbx_seq_one_letter_code
_entity_poly.pdbx_strand_id
1 'polypeptide(L)'
;MQHLISARTHAQNVAKAADVLACPLPVKYREQIGQAQEFSDAANRIGVTTGDLHGAVFAAIENGRDYHDDPDVTRLLLDRVLSTQNIGESARRHGDDLLAAALADHGDDILAGWADALEPHMSALVAAAEAVPNLDLLRGHDAATRGGDTLRHWAAARTALDAWTAAQRGFYALATVAGVNYARRGILALTPARKADLEAAIDRAHKERTDVDAWVLARRGIPLRLATIAEFMSRSAQYSADKATEDRARAERAAAAGFNR
;
A
#
# COMPACT_ATOMS: atom_id res chain seq x y z
N MET A 1 -5.15 -11.69 15.42
CA MET A 1 -3.72 -11.34 15.23
C MET A 1 -3.52 -11.01 13.76
N GLN A 2 -3.53 -9.73 13.39
CA GLN A 2 -3.01 -9.32 12.08
C GLN A 2 -1.49 -9.52 12.17
N HIS A 3 -0.91 -10.28 11.24
CA HIS A 3 0.53 -10.30 11.11
C HIS A 3 0.99 -8.86 10.86
N LEU A 4 1.76 -8.29 11.80
CA LEU A 4 2.35 -6.97 11.65
C LEU A 4 3.30 -7.04 10.46
N ILE A 5 2.83 -6.60 9.30
CA ILE A 5 3.66 -6.39 8.13
C ILE A 5 4.60 -5.23 8.47
N SER A 6 5.91 -5.42 8.31
CA SER A 6 6.89 -4.38 8.65
C SER A 6 6.77 -3.15 7.76
N ALA A 7 7.19 -1.99 8.27
CA ALA A 7 7.25 -0.73 7.51
C ALA A 7 8.05 -0.88 6.21
N ARG A 8 9.10 -1.71 6.22
CA ARG A 8 9.87 -2.07 5.03
C ARG A 8 9.02 -2.73 3.93
N THR A 9 8.14 -3.67 4.28
CA THR A 9 7.24 -4.30 3.30
C THR A 9 6.24 -3.28 2.73
N HIS A 10 5.78 -2.33 3.56
CA HIS A 10 4.93 -1.24 3.09
C HIS A 10 5.68 -0.30 2.11
N ALA A 11 6.93 0.07 2.43
CA ALA A 11 7.78 0.85 1.52
C ALA A 11 8.03 0.14 0.18
N GLN A 12 8.24 -1.19 0.18
CA GLN A 12 8.38 -1.97 -1.05
C GLN A 12 7.11 -1.96 -1.91
N ASN A 13 5.93 -2.06 -1.28
CA ASN A 13 4.66 -1.97 -2.01
C ASN A 13 4.44 -0.59 -2.63
N VAL A 14 4.85 0.48 -1.92
CA VAL A 14 4.82 1.85 -2.43
C VAL A 14 5.78 2.04 -3.60
N ALA A 15 7.03 1.58 -3.48
CA ALA A 15 8.01 1.63 -4.56
C ALA A 15 7.53 0.86 -5.81
N LYS A 16 7.00 -0.36 -5.61
CA LYS A 16 6.46 -1.16 -6.72
C LYS A 16 5.27 -0.49 -7.41
N ALA A 17 4.40 0.17 -6.66
CA ALA A 17 3.28 0.91 -7.24
C ALA A 17 3.78 2.10 -8.06
N ALA A 18 4.76 2.86 -7.55
CA ALA A 18 5.42 3.93 -8.28
C ALA A 18 6.05 3.45 -9.60
N ASP A 19 6.74 2.31 -9.58
CA ASP A 19 7.35 1.71 -10.77
C ASP A 19 6.30 1.32 -11.83
N VAL A 20 5.20 0.66 -11.42
CA VAL A 20 4.12 0.26 -12.33
C VAL A 20 3.44 1.48 -12.94
N LEU A 21 3.28 2.56 -12.17
CA LEU A 21 2.68 3.82 -12.62
C LEU A 21 3.66 4.71 -13.40
N ALA A 22 4.93 4.31 -13.49
CA ALA A 22 6.02 5.16 -13.98
C ALA A 22 6.03 6.57 -13.33
N CYS A 23 5.63 6.64 -12.06
CA CYS A 23 5.47 7.88 -11.31
C CYS A 23 6.58 7.98 -10.26
N PRO A 24 7.53 8.93 -10.39
CA PRO A 24 8.63 9.04 -9.43
C PRO A 24 8.10 9.42 -8.05
N LEU A 25 8.60 8.75 -7.02
CA LEU A 25 8.32 9.10 -5.63
C LEU A 25 8.89 10.49 -5.27
N PRO A 26 8.25 11.23 -4.35
CA PRO A 26 8.72 12.55 -3.93
C PRO A 26 10.19 12.55 -3.50
N VAL A 27 10.94 13.59 -3.89
CA VAL A 27 12.38 13.70 -3.57
C VAL A 27 12.62 13.60 -2.06
N LYS A 28 11.85 14.35 -1.27
CA LYS A 28 11.94 14.35 0.20
C LYS A 28 11.70 12.97 0.81
N TYR A 29 10.73 12.23 0.28
CA TYR A 29 10.47 10.84 0.70
C TYR A 29 11.67 9.93 0.40
N ARG A 30 12.26 10.03 -0.80
CA ARG A 30 13.43 9.23 -1.16
C ARG A 30 14.65 9.56 -0.30
N GLU A 31 14.85 10.82 0.05
CA GLU A 31 15.91 11.27 0.97
C GLU A 31 15.72 10.66 2.37
N GLN A 32 14.51 10.73 2.93
CA GLN A 32 14.20 10.16 4.24
C GLN A 32 14.35 8.62 4.28
N ILE A 33 13.92 7.92 3.24
CA ILE A 33 14.16 6.47 3.13
C ILE A 33 15.66 6.16 3.03
N GLY A 34 16.41 6.97 2.28
CA GLY A 34 17.87 6.87 2.23
C GLY A 34 18.50 6.96 3.63
N GLN A 35 18.09 7.97 4.41
CA GLN A 35 18.56 8.15 5.79
C GLN A 35 18.18 6.97 6.70
N ALA A 36 16.95 6.46 6.59
CA ALA A 36 16.50 5.29 7.36
C ALA A 36 17.28 4.01 7.00
N GLN A 37 17.65 3.86 5.72
CA GLN A 37 18.48 2.76 5.24
C GLN A 37 19.92 2.89 5.75
N GLU A 38 20.53 4.08 5.65
CA GLU A 38 21.87 4.36 6.20
C GLU A 38 21.93 4.09 7.70
N PHE A 39 20.89 4.48 8.45
CA PHE A 39 20.77 4.16 9.87
C PHE A 39 20.73 2.65 10.11
N SER A 40 19.91 1.92 9.34
CA SER A 40 19.78 0.47 9.45
C SER A 40 21.10 -0.25 9.12
N ASP A 41 21.83 0.23 8.10
CA ASP A 41 23.11 -0.33 7.67
C ASP A 41 24.20 -0.06 8.72
N ALA A 42 24.21 1.13 9.34
CA ALA A 42 25.10 1.44 10.46
C ALA A 42 24.78 0.56 11.68
N ALA A 43 23.50 0.37 12.01
CA ALA A 43 23.06 -0.46 13.11
C ALA A 43 23.43 -1.95 12.94
N ASN A 44 23.33 -2.48 11.73
CA ASN A 44 23.69 -3.87 11.43
C ASN A 44 25.19 -4.16 11.65
N ARG A 45 26.05 -3.13 11.61
CA ARG A 45 27.50 -3.28 11.89
C ARG A 45 27.83 -3.50 13.37
N ILE A 46 26.88 -3.26 14.28
CA ILE A 46 27.04 -3.48 15.73
C ILE A 46 26.98 -5.00 16.06
N GLY A 47 26.49 -5.83 15.14
CA GLY A 47 26.36 -7.28 15.33
C GLY A 47 27.70 -8.01 15.30
N VAL A 48 28.39 -8.08 16.44
CA VAL A 48 29.64 -8.84 16.62
C VAL A 48 29.39 -10.12 17.41
N THR A 49 29.91 -11.25 16.91
CA THR A 49 29.79 -12.54 17.60
C THR A 49 30.89 -12.70 18.66
N THR A 50 30.65 -13.59 19.62
CA THR A 50 31.70 -14.00 20.57
C THR A 50 32.92 -14.59 19.85
N GLY A 51 32.72 -15.24 18.69
CA GLY A 51 33.80 -15.81 17.88
C GLY A 51 34.71 -14.74 17.29
N ASP A 52 34.15 -13.62 16.83
CA ASP A 52 34.92 -12.50 16.27
C ASP A 52 35.82 -11.86 17.34
N LEU A 53 35.29 -11.66 18.55
CA LEU A 53 36.06 -11.15 19.68
C LEU A 53 37.18 -12.12 20.09
N HIS A 54 36.88 -13.41 20.24
CA HIS A 54 37.89 -14.42 20.57
C HIS A 54 38.99 -14.49 19.51
N GLY A 55 38.62 -14.45 18.23
CA GLY A 55 39.57 -14.42 17.11
C GLY A 55 40.51 -13.22 17.18
N ALA A 56 40.00 -12.03 17.47
CA ALA A 56 40.82 -10.83 17.62
C ALA A 56 41.78 -10.91 18.83
N VAL A 57 41.33 -11.47 19.96
CA VAL A 57 42.19 -11.69 21.13
C VAL A 57 43.31 -12.68 20.80
N PHE A 58 43.00 -13.81 20.15
CA PHE A 58 44.01 -14.78 19.74
C PHE A 58 45.00 -14.18 18.73
N ALA A 59 44.52 -13.40 17.76
CA ALA A 59 45.38 -12.72 16.81
C ALA A 59 46.28 -11.66 17.49
N ALA A 60 45.81 -10.95 18.52
CA ALA A 60 46.67 -10.05 19.29
C ALA A 60 47.79 -10.81 20.00
N ILE A 61 47.45 -11.92 20.67
CA ILE A 61 48.41 -12.79 21.38
C ILE A 61 49.44 -13.41 20.42
N GLU A 62 49.01 -13.96 19.29
CA GLU A 62 49.89 -14.58 18.28
C GLU A 62 50.89 -13.58 17.69
N ASN A 63 50.48 -12.32 17.54
CA ASN A 63 51.33 -11.25 17.04
C ASN A 63 52.17 -10.56 18.14
N GLY A 64 52.14 -11.07 19.38
CA GLY A 64 52.88 -10.49 20.51
C GLY A 64 52.41 -9.09 20.92
N ARG A 65 51.16 -8.72 20.57
CA ARG A 65 50.53 -7.47 20.98
C ARG A 65 49.78 -7.68 22.30
N ASP A 66 49.76 -6.66 23.15
CA ASP A 66 48.89 -6.68 24.33
C ASP A 66 47.44 -6.50 23.89
N TYR A 67 46.61 -7.51 24.16
CA TYR A 67 45.19 -7.48 23.79
C TYR A 67 44.39 -6.46 24.61
N HIS A 68 44.91 -6.00 25.77
CA HIS A 68 44.24 -4.97 26.58
C HIS A 68 44.26 -3.60 25.90
N ASP A 69 45.33 -3.29 25.17
CA ASP A 69 45.51 -2.02 24.47
C ASP A 69 45.26 -2.14 22.95
N ASP A 70 44.88 -3.33 22.47
CA ASP A 70 44.61 -3.56 21.07
C ASP A 70 43.29 -2.87 20.65
N PRO A 71 43.33 -1.94 19.67
CA PRO A 71 42.14 -1.17 19.29
C PRO A 71 41.06 -2.03 18.62
N ASP A 72 41.43 -3.12 17.96
CA ASP A 72 40.46 -4.05 17.34
C ASP A 72 39.75 -4.87 18.42
N VAL A 73 40.49 -5.36 19.43
CA VAL A 73 39.91 -6.05 20.58
C VAL A 73 38.98 -5.11 21.36
N THR A 74 39.39 -3.86 21.59
CA THR A 74 38.59 -2.85 22.30
C THR A 74 37.30 -2.52 21.56
N ARG A 75 37.39 -2.33 20.24
CA ARG A 75 36.21 -2.09 19.39
C ARG A 75 35.25 -3.27 19.43
N LEU A 76 35.74 -4.50 19.23
CA LEU A 76 34.91 -5.70 19.24
C LEU A 76 34.30 -5.98 20.62
N LEU A 77 35.00 -5.65 21.71
CA LEU A 77 34.47 -5.74 23.06
C LEU A 77 33.31 -4.76 23.26
N LEU A 78 33.44 -3.52 22.81
CA LEU A 78 32.35 -2.53 22.84
C LEU A 78 31.16 -3.01 22.02
N ASP A 79 31.39 -3.41 20.77
CA ASP A 79 30.34 -3.93 19.88
C ASP A 79 29.63 -5.14 20.51
N ARG A 80 30.38 -6.02 21.21
CA ARG A 80 29.81 -7.15 21.95
C ARG A 80 28.93 -6.70 23.11
N VAL A 81 29.39 -5.74 23.93
CA VAL A 81 28.59 -5.19 25.03
C VAL A 81 27.29 -4.58 24.49
N LEU A 82 27.38 -3.76 23.44
CA LEU A 82 26.23 -3.14 22.78
C LEU A 82 25.28 -4.21 22.21
N SER A 83 25.82 -5.26 21.59
CA SER A 83 25.06 -6.40 21.09
C SER A 83 24.32 -7.15 22.21
N THR A 84 24.98 -7.41 23.35
CA THR A 84 24.34 -8.06 24.51
C THR A 84 23.23 -7.23 25.15
N GLN A 85 23.23 -5.91 24.96
CA GLN A 85 22.19 -5.00 25.44
C GLN A 85 21.01 -4.83 24.45
N ASN A 86 20.89 -5.71 23.45
CA ASN A 86 19.84 -5.68 22.44
C ASN A 86 19.78 -4.36 21.62
N ILE A 87 20.89 -3.62 21.51
CA ILE A 87 20.94 -2.40 20.70
C ILE A 87 20.59 -2.69 19.24
N GLY A 88 21.00 -3.84 18.70
CA GLY A 88 20.63 -4.24 17.34
C GLY A 88 19.11 -4.46 17.15
N GLU A 89 18.38 -4.87 18.18
CA GLU A 89 16.92 -4.97 18.11
C GLU A 89 16.26 -3.59 18.21
N SER A 90 16.71 -2.76 19.16
CA SER A 90 16.22 -1.39 19.32
C SER A 90 16.49 -0.53 18.07
N ALA A 91 17.65 -0.70 17.44
CA ALA A 91 17.98 -0.01 16.21
C ALA A 91 17.14 -0.52 15.02
N ARG A 92 16.86 -1.82 14.92
CA ARG A 92 15.91 -2.32 13.91
C ARG A 92 14.52 -1.71 14.09
N ARG A 93 14.01 -1.65 15.33
CA ARG A 93 12.74 -0.99 15.64
C ARG A 93 12.76 0.49 15.25
N HIS A 94 13.81 1.21 15.62
CA HIS A 94 13.95 2.62 15.26
C HIS A 94 14.03 2.83 13.73
N GLY A 95 14.74 1.95 13.01
CA GLY A 95 14.77 1.99 11.54
C GLY A 95 13.40 1.76 10.90
N ASP A 96 12.62 0.81 11.44
CA ASP A 96 11.22 0.61 11.01
C ASP A 96 10.34 1.83 11.36
N ASP A 97 10.56 2.47 12.50
CA ASP A 97 9.85 3.70 12.90
C ASP A 97 10.16 4.88 11.96
N LEU A 98 11.43 5.03 11.55
CA LEU A 98 11.84 6.06 10.57
C LEU A 98 11.19 5.82 9.20
N LEU A 99 11.11 4.56 8.74
CA LEU A 99 10.42 4.21 7.50
C LEU A 99 8.92 4.48 7.60
N ALA A 100 8.29 4.13 8.73
CA ALA A 100 6.89 4.39 8.97
C ALA A 100 6.59 5.91 8.98
N ALA A 101 7.43 6.70 9.65
CA ALA A 101 7.32 8.15 9.67
C ALA A 101 7.40 8.75 8.26
N ALA A 102 8.39 8.35 7.44
CA ALA A 102 8.53 8.84 6.07
C ALA A 102 7.31 8.51 5.19
N LEU A 103 6.76 7.31 5.35
CA LEU A 103 5.53 6.89 4.66
C LEU A 103 4.30 7.69 5.11
N ALA A 104 4.20 8.02 6.39
CA ALA A 104 3.11 8.83 6.93
C ALA A 104 3.21 10.30 6.46
N ASP A 105 4.40 10.90 6.57
CA ASP A 105 4.65 12.30 6.25
C ASP A 105 4.44 12.62 4.77
N HIS A 106 4.72 11.66 3.88
CA HIS A 106 4.63 11.84 2.43
C HIS A 106 3.51 11.04 1.77
N GLY A 107 2.67 10.33 2.54
CA GLY A 107 1.65 9.44 2.00
C GLY A 107 0.65 10.16 1.09
N ASP A 108 0.18 11.33 1.49
CA ASP A 108 -0.77 12.12 0.69
C ASP A 108 -0.11 12.71 -0.57
N ASP A 109 1.15 13.14 -0.51
CA ASP A 109 1.91 13.63 -1.68
C ASP A 109 2.11 12.51 -2.72
N ILE A 110 2.43 11.30 -2.25
CA ILE A 110 2.58 10.11 -3.10
C ILE A 110 1.25 9.78 -3.78
N LEU A 111 0.15 9.76 -3.01
CA LEU A 111 -1.18 9.44 -3.55
C LEU A 111 -1.69 10.50 -4.52
N ALA A 112 -1.38 11.78 -4.29
CA ALA A 112 -1.69 12.85 -5.23
C ALA A 112 -0.95 12.66 -6.56
N GLY A 113 0.36 12.39 -6.52
CA GLY A 113 1.14 12.11 -7.74
C GLY A 113 0.65 10.86 -8.50
N TRP A 114 0.22 9.82 -7.79
CA TRP A 114 -0.38 8.64 -8.41
C TRP A 114 -1.76 8.91 -9.01
N ALA A 115 -2.57 9.76 -8.38
CA ALA A 115 -3.86 10.15 -8.93
C ALA A 115 -3.69 10.81 -10.31
N ASP A 116 -2.73 11.73 -10.44
CA ASP A 116 -2.41 12.37 -11.72
C ASP A 116 -1.91 11.36 -12.77
N ALA A 117 -1.04 10.43 -12.36
CA ALA A 117 -0.53 9.37 -13.25
C ALA A 117 -1.61 8.39 -13.72
N LEU A 118 -2.71 8.23 -12.96
CA LEU A 118 -3.82 7.34 -13.28
C LEU A 118 -4.84 7.93 -14.25
N GLU A 119 -4.83 9.24 -14.50
CA GLU A 119 -5.81 9.91 -15.36
C GLU A 119 -5.90 9.30 -16.78
N PRO A 120 -4.78 8.99 -17.47
CA PRO A 120 -4.83 8.31 -18.78
C PRO A 120 -5.39 6.89 -18.67
N HIS A 121 -5.12 6.19 -17.57
CA HIS A 121 -5.60 4.83 -17.32
C HIS A 121 -7.11 4.80 -17.03
N MET A 122 -7.62 5.80 -16.31
CA MET A 122 -9.06 6.01 -16.14
C MET A 122 -9.74 6.17 -17.51
N SER A 123 -9.21 7.07 -18.35
CA SER A 123 -9.76 7.30 -19.70
C SER A 123 -9.78 6.03 -20.54
N ALA A 124 -8.73 5.20 -20.46
CA ALA A 124 -8.66 3.92 -21.16
C ALA A 124 -9.71 2.91 -20.66
N LEU A 125 -9.96 2.83 -19.34
CA LEU A 125 -11.00 1.96 -18.78
C LEU A 125 -12.39 2.41 -19.21
N VAL A 126 -12.68 3.71 -19.19
CA VAL A 126 -13.98 4.26 -19.62
C VAL A 126 -14.20 3.98 -21.11
N ALA A 127 -13.23 4.28 -21.97
CA ALA A 127 -13.34 4.03 -23.40
C ALA A 127 -13.53 2.54 -23.73
N ALA A 128 -12.85 1.64 -23.01
CA ALA A 128 -13.05 0.20 -23.16
C ALA A 128 -14.41 -0.27 -22.62
N ALA A 129 -14.89 0.30 -21.51
CA ALA A 129 -16.20 -0.02 -20.95
C ALA A 129 -17.33 0.37 -21.90
N GLU A 130 -17.19 1.49 -22.62
CA GLU A 130 -18.15 1.93 -23.64
C GLU A 130 -18.10 1.05 -24.91
N ALA A 131 -16.89 0.77 -25.41
CA ALA A 131 -16.72 0.01 -26.65
C ALA A 131 -17.04 -1.48 -26.49
N VAL A 132 -16.64 -2.08 -25.36
CA VAL A 132 -16.69 -3.54 -25.13
C VAL A 132 -17.19 -3.90 -23.72
N PRO A 133 -18.44 -3.51 -23.36
CA PRO A 133 -18.96 -3.57 -21.97
C PRO A 133 -19.04 -4.99 -21.37
N ASN A 134 -19.15 -6.01 -22.22
CA ASN A 134 -19.28 -7.41 -21.83
C ASN A 134 -17.98 -8.20 -21.97
N LEU A 135 -16.84 -7.51 -22.10
CA LEU A 135 -15.55 -8.16 -22.20
C LEU A 135 -15.05 -8.56 -20.81
N ASP A 136 -14.62 -9.82 -20.70
CA ASP A 136 -13.93 -10.33 -19.53
C ASP A 136 -12.43 -10.05 -19.69
N LEU A 137 -11.90 -9.16 -18.84
CA LEU A 137 -10.48 -8.80 -18.87
C LEU A 137 -9.55 -9.96 -18.45
N LEU A 138 -10.09 -11.05 -17.88
CA LEU A 138 -9.35 -12.27 -17.57
C LEU A 138 -9.20 -13.21 -18.78
N ARG A 139 -9.99 -13.00 -19.86
CA ARG A 139 -10.04 -13.90 -21.02
C ARG A 139 -9.57 -13.20 -22.30
N GLY A 140 -8.27 -12.95 -22.40
CA GLY A 140 -7.68 -12.27 -23.57
C GLY A 140 -7.90 -12.98 -24.91
N HIS A 141 -8.09 -14.30 -24.93
CA HIS A 141 -8.40 -15.05 -26.15
C HIS A 141 -9.73 -14.63 -26.77
N ASP A 142 -10.76 -14.34 -25.95
CA ASP A 142 -12.07 -13.90 -26.44
C ASP A 142 -12.01 -12.51 -27.08
N ALA A 143 -11.05 -11.66 -26.67
CA ALA A 143 -10.80 -10.37 -27.30
C ALA A 143 -10.17 -10.52 -28.69
N ALA A 144 -9.20 -11.45 -28.83
CA ALA A 144 -8.51 -11.70 -30.08
C ALA A 144 -9.44 -12.25 -31.18
N THR A 145 -10.38 -13.12 -30.82
CA THR A 145 -11.35 -13.71 -31.77
C THR A 145 -12.40 -12.70 -32.25
N ARG A 146 -12.63 -11.62 -31.49
CA ARG A 146 -13.58 -10.54 -31.81
C ARG A 146 -12.97 -9.40 -32.64
N GLY A 147 -11.70 -9.54 -33.06
CA GLY A 147 -11.03 -8.60 -33.97
C GLY A 147 -10.07 -7.62 -33.28
N GLY A 148 -9.25 -6.95 -34.11
CA GLY A 148 -8.15 -6.10 -33.66
C GLY A 148 -8.56 -4.91 -32.78
N ASP A 149 -9.72 -4.30 -33.04
CA ASP A 149 -10.22 -3.18 -32.25
C ASP A 149 -10.63 -3.61 -30.83
N THR A 150 -11.34 -4.74 -30.72
CA THR A 150 -11.66 -5.35 -29.41
C THR A 150 -10.39 -5.69 -28.65
N LEU A 151 -9.39 -6.29 -29.31
CA LEU A 151 -8.11 -6.62 -28.69
C LEU A 151 -7.36 -5.38 -28.19
N ARG A 152 -7.44 -4.26 -28.93
CA ARG A 152 -6.82 -2.98 -28.53
C ARG A 152 -7.47 -2.42 -27.27
N HIS A 153 -8.79 -2.37 -27.21
CA HIS A 153 -9.53 -1.94 -26.02
C HIS A 153 -9.27 -2.86 -24.82
N TRP A 154 -9.21 -4.18 -25.06
CA TRP A 154 -8.85 -5.16 -24.04
C TRP A 154 -7.46 -4.90 -23.45
N ALA A 155 -6.45 -4.74 -24.32
CA ALA A 155 -5.07 -4.53 -23.88
C ALA A 155 -4.94 -3.23 -23.08
N ALA A 156 -5.52 -2.14 -23.57
CA ALA A 156 -5.52 -0.85 -22.88
C ALA A 156 -6.22 -0.93 -21.50
N ALA A 157 -7.39 -1.57 -21.43
CA ALA A 157 -8.12 -1.78 -20.19
C ALA A 157 -7.36 -2.68 -19.21
N ARG A 158 -6.67 -3.71 -19.70
CA ARG A 158 -5.86 -4.62 -18.89
C ARG A 158 -4.68 -3.89 -18.26
N THR A 159 -3.92 -3.12 -19.05
CA THR A 159 -2.82 -2.28 -18.54
C THR A 159 -3.33 -1.27 -17.52
N ALA A 160 -4.47 -0.62 -17.79
CA ALA A 160 -5.06 0.33 -16.86
C ALA A 160 -5.53 -0.35 -15.55
N LEU A 161 -6.13 -1.54 -15.63
CA LEU A 161 -6.55 -2.30 -14.45
C LEU A 161 -5.34 -2.72 -13.59
N ASP A 162 -4.23 -3.12 -14.22
CA ASP A 162 -3.01 -3.47 -13.51
C ASP A 162 -2.39 -2.24 -12.80
N ALA A 163 -2.42 -1.06 -13.44
CA ALA A 163 -2.03 0.21 -12.84
C ALA A 163 -2.89 0.58 -11.62
N TRP A 164 -4.22 0.54 -11.75
CA TRP A 164 -5.15 0.80 -10.64
C TRP A 164 -5.01 -0.20 -9.49
N THR A 165 -4.75 -1.48 -9.81
CA THR A 165 -4.52 -2.52 -8.80
C THR A 165 -3.23 -2.28 -8.03
N ALA A 166 -2.16 -1.85 -8.73
CA ALA A 166 -0.90 -1.49 -8.09
C ALA A 166 -1.06 -0.28 -7.16
N ALA A 167 -1.74 0.77 -7.64
CA ALA A 167 -2.05 1.96 -6.84
C ALA A 167 -2.89 1.62 -5.60
N GLN A 168 -3.90 0.74 -5.73
CA GLN A 168 -4.73 0.31 -4.60
C GLN A 168 -3.92 -0.43 -3.53
N ARG A 169 -2.98 -1.30 -3.94
CA ARG A 169 -2.07 -1.99 -3.01
C ARG A 169 -1.14 -1.01 -2.30
N GLY A 170 -0.60 -0.04 -3.03
CA GLY A 170 0.20 1.05 -2.45
C GLY A 170 -0.61 1.90 -1.46
N PHE A 171 -1.85 2.24 -1.80
CA PHE A 171 -2.79 2.91 -0.91
C PHE A 171 -3.01 2.12 0.39
N TYR A 172 -3.24 0.80 0.31
CA TYR A 172 -3.41 -0.02 1.52
C TYR A 172 -2.16 -0.05 2.39
N ALA A 173 -0.96 -0.01 1.79
CA ALA A 173 0.28 0.10 2.55
C ALA A 173 0.35 1.43 3.32
N LEU A 174 0.05 2.55 2.65
CA LEU A 174 0.02 3.88 3.27
C LEU A 174 -1.06 4.00 4.34
N ALA A 175 -2.27 3.48 4.07
CA ALA A 175 -3.37 3.48 5.03
C ALA A 175 -3.05 2.65 6.28
N THR A 176 -2.39 1.49 6.13
CA THR A 176 -1.94 0.69 7.28
C THR A 176 -0.92 1.46 8.12
N VAL A 177 0.06 2.12 7.51
CA VAL A 177 1.05 2.94 8.24
C VAL A 177 0.39 4.13 8.95
N ALA A 178 -0.59 4.77 8.32
CA ALA A 178 -1.37 5.85 8.92
C ALA A 178 -2.37 5.38 9.99
N GLY A 179 -2.44 4.07 10.30
CA GLY A 179 -3.39 3.52 11.27
C GLY A 179 -4.86 3.57 10.81
N VAL A 180 -5.10 3.75 9.51
CA VAL A 180 -6.44 3.88 8.93
C VAL A 180 -7.02 2.51 8.59
N ASN A 181 -8.18 2.20 9.18
CA ASN A 181 -8.90 0.97 8.87
C ASN A 181 -9.71 1.12 7.57
N TYR A 182 -9.32 0.37 6.54
CA TYR A 182 -9.99 0.30 5.25
C TYR A 182 -10.84 -0.97 5.04
N ALA A 183 -10.95 -1.84 6.06
CA ALA A 183 -11.70 -3.09 5.95
C ALA A 183 -13.16 -2.83 5.53
N ARG A 184 -13.64 -3.58 4.53
CA ARG A 184 -14.98 -3.44 3.93
C ARG A 184 -15.28 -2.07 3.29
N ARG A 185 -14.27 -1.19 3.17
CA ARG A 185 -14.40 0.17 2.59
C ARG A 185 -13.34 0.46 1.54
N GLY A 186 -12.50 -0.51 1.18
CA GLY A 186 -11.41 -0.34 0.23
C GLY A 186 -11.82 0.23 -1.14
N ILE A 187 -13.07 0.02 -1.56
CA ILE A 187 -13.66 0.63 -2.76
C ILE A 187 -13.62 2.17 -2.72
N LEU A 188 -13.73 2.79 -1.54
CA LEU A 188 -13.74 4.25 -1.38
C LEU A 188 -12.36 4.88 -1.66
N ALA A 189 -11.30 4.06 -1.69
CA ALA A 189 -9.99 4.50 -2.17
C ALA A 189 -10.00 4.76 -3.68
N LEU A 190 -10.88 4.08 -4.43
CA LEU A 190 -10.92 4.13 -5.89
C LEU A 190 -11.92 5.16 -6.44
N THR A 191 -12.90 5.59 -5.65
CA THR A 191 -13.99 6.43 -6.14
C THR A 191 -14.55 7.34 -5.05
N PRO A 192 -14.98 8.57 -5.40
CA PRO A 192 -15.69 9.48 -4.50
C PRO A 192 -17.21 9.21 -4.45
N ALA A 193 -17.70 8.19 -5.15
CA ALA A 193 -19.13 7.90 -5.28
C ALA A 193 -19.82 7.65 -3.93
N ARG A 194 -21.11 8.02 -3.86
CA ARG A 194 -21.92 7.85 -2.66
C ARG A 194 -22.41 6.42 -2.54
N LYS A 195 -22.92 6.06 -1.36
CA LYS A 195 -23.39 4.70 -1.09
C LYS A 195 -24.43 4.23 -2.11
N ALA A 196 -25.38 5.09 -2.46
CA ALA A 196 -26.44 4.78 -3.42
C ALA A 196 -25.90 4.44 -4.82
N ASP A 197 -24.88 5.17 -5.27
CA ASP A 197 -24.27 4.99 -6.59
C ASP A 197 -23.46 3.68 -6.68
N LEU A 198 -22.93 3.21 -5.54
CA LEU A 198 -22.10 2.02 -5.46
C LEU A 198 -22.91 0.71 -5.47
N GLU A 199 -24.20 0.74 -5.15
CA GLU A 199 -25.03 -0.47 -4.99
C GLU A 199 -25.04 -1.33 -6.26
N ALA A 200 -25.22 -0.70 -7.43
CA ALA A 200 -25.23 -1.38 -8.72
C ALA A 200 -23.88 -2.02 -9.12
N ALA A 201 -22.76 -1.47 -8.61
CA ALA A 201 -21.43 -2.03 -8.79
C ALA A 201 -21.17 -3.20 -7.83
N ILE A 202 -21.57 -3.06 -6.57
CA ILE A 202 -21.46 -4.11 -5.54
C ILE A 202 -22.29 -5.33 -5.96
N ASP A 203 -23.53 -5.14 -6.40
CA ASP A 203 -24.39 -6.22 -6.87
C ASP A 203 -23.80 -6.96 -8.07
N ARG A 204 -23.15 -6.22 -8.97
CA ARG A 204 -22.50 -6.82 -10.15
C ARG A 204 -21.32 -7.69 -9.73
N ALA A 205 -20.41 -7.14 -8.92
CA ALA A 205 -19.26 -7.86 -8.42
C ALA A 205 -19.69 -9.11 -7.65
N HIS A 206 -20.74 -9.02 -6.84
CA HIS A 206 -21.30 -10.18 -6.15
C HIS A 206 -21.82 -11.27 -7.11
N LYS A 207 -22.57 -10.89 -8.16
CA LYS A 207 -23.04 -11.83 -9.20
C LYS A 207 -21.88 -12.46 -9.98
N GLU A 208 -20.83 -11.69 -10.25
CA GLU A 208 -19.62 -12.15 -10.94
C GLU A 208 -18.64 -12.90 -10.00
N ARG A 209 -18.93 -12.95 -8.69
CA ARG A 209 -18.08 -13.53 -7.63
C ARG A 209 -16.68 -12.91 -7.58
N THR A 210 -16.61 -11.60 -7.78
CA THR A 210 -15.39 -10.80 -7.71
C THR A 210 -15.55 -9.67 -6.69
N ASP A 211 -14.44 -9.01 -6.36
CA ASP A 211 -14.47 -7.73 -5.65
C ASP A 211 -14.81 -6.59 -6.62
N VAL A 212 -15.24 -5.44 -6.06
CA VAL A 212 -15.44 -4.23 -6.86
C VAL A 212 -14.07 -3.59 -7.13
N ASP A 213 -13.60 -3.73 -8.36
CA ASP A 213 -12.36 -3.14 -8.86
C ASP A 213 -12.62 -1.94 -9.79
N ALA A 214 -11.54 -1.35 -10.32
CA ALA A 214 -11.64 -0.20 -11.22
C ALA A 214 -12.41 -0.53 -12.51
N TRP A 215 -12.38 -1.77 -12.99
CA TRP A 215 -13.10 -2.19 -14.19
C TRP A 215 -14.60 -2.31 -13.94
N VAL A 216 -15.02 -2.87 -12.80
CA VAL A 216 -16.42 -2.91 -12.38
C VAL A 216 -16.98 -1.49 -12.26
N LEU A 217 -16.23 -0.56 -11.67
CA LEU A 217 -16.62 0.84 -11.53
C LEU A 217 -16.76 1.53 -12.90
N ALA A 218 -15.78 1.37 -13.79
CA ALA A 218 -15.82 1.94 -15.14
C ALA A 218 -17.01 1.42 -15.96
N ARG A 219 -17.31 0.10 -15.93
CA ARG A 219 -18.50 -0.48 -16.58
C ARG A 219 -19.84 0.03 -16.05
N ARG A 220 -19.84 0.65 -14.87
CA ARG A 220 -21.02 1.28 -14.27
C ARG A 220 -21.06 2.79 -14.46
N GLY A 221 -20.09 3.37 -15.17
CA GLY A 221 -19.97 4.82 -15.33
C GLY A 221 -19.68 5.53 -13.99
N ILE A 222 -19.13 4.82 -13.00
CA ILE A 222 -18.81 5.40 -11.70
C ILE A 222 -17.42 6.05 -11.81
N PRO A 223 -17.27 7.32 -11.41
CA PRO A 223 -16.01 8.03 -11.55
C PRO A 223 -14.91 7.37 -10.71
N LEU A 224 -13.76 7.14 -11.33
CA LEU A 224 -12.54 6.69 -10.69
C LEU A 224 -11.72 7.90 -10.25
N ARG A 225 -11.31 7.95 -8.99
CA ARG A 225 -10.37 8.94 -8.47
C ARG A 225 -9.72 8.37 -7.22
N LEU A 226 -8.41 8.14 -7.32
CA LEU A 226 -7.63 7.65 -6.20
C LEU A 226 -7.74 8.65 -5.05
N ALA A 227 -8.03 8.17 -3.84
CA ALA A 227 -8.11 8.99 -2.65
C ALA A 227 -6.72 9.22 -2.07
N THR A 228 -6.48 10.42 -1.54
CA THR A 228 -5.49 10.60 -0.47
C THR A 228 -5.99 9.92 0.82
N ILE A 229 -5.14 9.79 1.84
CA ILE A 229 -5.56 9.24 3.14
C ILE A 229 -6.64 10.12 3.77
N ALA A 230 -6.44 11.45 3.74
CA ALA A 230 -7.43 12.41 4.24
C ALA A 230 -8.76 12.33 3.48
N GLU A 231 -8.71 12.26 2.14
CA GLU A 231 -9.91 12.10 1.32
C GLU A 231 -10.62 10.77 1.62
N PHE A 232 -9.88 9.68 1.79
CA PHE A 232 -10.47 8.37 2.11
C PHE A 232 -11.21 8.38 3.45
N MET A 233 -10.63 9.04 4.47
CA MET A 233 -11.29 9.19 5.77
C MET A 233 -12.59 9.99 5.64
N SER A 234 -12.58 11.08 4.86
CA SER A 234 -13.77 11.87 4.55
C SER A 234 -14.83 11.04 3.81
N ARG A 235 -14.46 10.34 2.74
CA ARG A 235 -15.34 9.43 1.98
C ARG A 235 -15.93 8.35 2.89
N SER A 236 -15.12 7.77 3.78
CA SER A 236 -15.54 6.74 4.74
C SER A 236 -16.53 7.24 5.79
N ALA A 237 -16.31 8.46 6.32
CA ALA A 237 -17.24 9.11 7.23
C ALA A 237 -18.58 9.36 6.54
N GLN A 238 -18.52 9.87 5.31
CA GLN A 238 -19.71 10.14 4.50
C GLN A 238 -20.51 8.87 4.19
N TYR A 239 -19.83 7.81 3.76
CA TYR A 239 -20.47 6.50 3.53
C TYR A 239 -21.16 5.96 4.78
N SER A 240 -20.57 6.19 5.96
CA SER A 240 -21.17 5.79 7.25
C SER A 240 -22.43 6.58 7.56
N ALA A 241 -22.42 7.89 7.30
CA ALA A 241 -23.58 8.76 7.47
C ALA A 241 -24.73 8.39 6.53
N ASP A 242 -24.42 8.05 5.27
CA ASP A 242 -25.40 7.58 4.29
C ASP A 242 -26.06 6.28 4.77
N LYS A 243 -25.24 5.32 5.22
CA LYS A 243 -25.74 4.06 5.77
C LYS A 243 -26.66 4.28 6.99
N ALA A 244 -26.24 5.11 7.94
CA ALA A 244 -27.05 5.41 9.12
C ALA A 244 -28.38 6.10 8.78
N THR A 245 -28.41 6.91 7.73
CA THR A 245 -29.63 7.57 7.25
C THR A 245 -30.60 6.57 6.62
N GLU A 246 -30.11 5.66 5.78
CA GLU A 246 -30.93 4.60 5.20
C GLU A 246 -31.46 3.60 6.26
N ASP A 247 -30.62 3.24 7.23
CA ASP A 247 -31.02 2.31 8.31
C ASP A 247 -32.14 2.94 9.17
N ARG A 248 -32.07 4.25 9.45
CA ARG A 248 -33.16 5.00 10.11
C ARG A 248 -34.43 5.02 9.26
N ALA A 249 -34.32 5.37 7.97
CA ALA A 249 -35.48 5.39 7.07
C ALA A 249 -36.10 3.99 6.86
N ARG A 250 -35.31 2.91 6.97
CA ARG A 250 -35.81 1.54 6.93
C ARG A 250 -36.56 1.19 8.24
N ALA A 251 -36.01 1.57 9.39
CA ALA A 251 -36.65 1.36 10.69
C ALA A 251 -37.98 2.11 10.80
N GLU A 252 -38.04 3.37 10.35
CA GLU A 252 -39.26 4.18 10.31
C GLU A 252 -40.34 3.54 9.42
N ARG A 253 -39.97 3.06 8.22
CA ARG A 253 -40.88 2.34 7.33
C ARG A 253 -41.39 1.04 7.93
N ALA A 254 -40.53 0.27 8.61
CA ALA A 254 -40.91 -0.96 9.29
C ALA A 254 -41.87 -0.70 10.46
N ALA A 255 -41.62 0.37 11.24
CA ALA A 255 -42.50 0.79 12.33
C ALA A 255 -43.87 1.24 11.81
N ALA A 256 -43.90 2.04 10.73
CA ALA A 256 -45.15 2.47 10.09
C ALA A 256 -45.95 1.30 9.49
N ALA A 257 -45.28 0.31 8.91
CA ALA A 257 -45.92 -0.90 8.39
C ALA A 257 -46.42 -1.84 9.51
N GLY A 258 -45.76 -1.85 10.67
CA GLY A 258 -46.16 -2.63 11.84
C GLY A 258 -47.33 -2.03 12.64
N PHE A 259 -47.57 -0.72 12.52
CA PHE A 259 -48.66 -0.01 13.19
C PHE A 259 -50.03 -0.13 12.48
N ASN A 260 -50.05 -0.68 11.25
CA ASN A 260 -51.24 -0.94 10.44
C ASN A 260 -51.72 -2.41 10.50
N ARG A 261 -51.38 -3.14 11.56
CA ARG A 261 -51.88 -4.51 11.84
C ARG A 261 -52.71 -4.54 13.11
#